data_AF-A0A496BCU7-F1
#
_entry.id   AF-A0A496BCU7-F1
#
_cell.length_a   1.000
_cell.length_b   1.000
_cell.length_c   1.000
_cell.angle_alpha   90.00
_cell.angle_beta   90.00
_cell.angle_gamma   90.00
#
_symmetry.space_group_name_H-M   'P 1'
#
loop_
_entity.id
_entity.type
_entity.pdbx_description
1 polymer ?
#
loop_
_entity_poly.entity_id
_entity_poly.type
_entity_poly.pdbx_seq_one_letter_code
_entity_poly.pdbx_strand_id
1 'polypeptide(L)'
;MNEVLQISDRLTVLRRGKNVYEGDTGELTARELAREMLGEEVREVVREERKPAPEKVLHVSELSVRGSRDELAVADVSLTTHRGEIVGIAGVDGNGQRELAEAIMGLRETSDASTVEILGKAPRGTKATRLLGVGYIPEDRQTLGLIPSFSVAENLELSVLHLKQYGWLLPQKKRKETALRLIDDYDVRPPNPQLDAGALSGGNQQKVVLAREMSPEPELLIAVNPTRGLDISAARYVHQNLLAQRNRGKSVLLISTELDEVLQLADRLYVMTNGKLHEATSHRNDIEALGLLMTGGST
;
A
#
# COMPACT_ATOMS: atom_id res chain seq x y z
N MET A 1 -15.75 12.62 -12.60
CA MET A 1 -16.87 13.36 -11.96
C MET A 1 -17.36 14.50 -12.83
N ASN A 2 -16.48 15.36 -13.38
CA ASN A 2 -16.86 16.37 -14.38
C ASN A 2 -17.57 15.77 -15.61
N GLU A 3 -17.15 14.57 -16.03
CA GLU A 3 -17.76 13.84 -17.14
C GLU A 3 -19.23 13.46 -16.87
N VAL A 4 -19.56 13.02 -15.65
CA VAL A 4 -20.94 12.71 -15.24
C VAL A 4 -21.82 13.97 -15.29
N LEU A 5 -21.29 15.10 -14.84
CA LEU A 5 -22.01 16.38 -14.87
C LEU A 5 -22.25 16.90 -16.29
N GLN A 6 -21.44 16.50 -17.27
CA GLN A 6 -21.55 16.94 -18.66
C GLN A 6 -22.54 16.13 -19.50
N ILE A 7 -22.88 14.90 -19.06
CA ILE A 7 -23.63 13.93 -19.89
C ILE A 7 -24.95 13.45 -19.27
N SER A 8 -25.33 13.97 -18.10
CA SER A 8 -26.54 13.55 -17.39
C SER A 8 -27.49 14.72 -17.15
N ASP A 9 -28.80 14.46 -17.19
CA ASP A 9 -29.84 15.44 -16.85
C ASP A 9 -30.26 15.34 -15.38
N ARG A 10 -30.15 14.14 -14.79
CA ARG A 10 -30.51 13.84 -13.40
C ARG A 10 -29.39 13.10 -12.69
N LEU A 11 -29.27 13.39 -11.40
CA LEU A 11 -28.34 12.77 -10.48
C LEU A 11 -29.10 12.08 -9.34
N THR A 12 -28.69 10.87 -9.02
CA THR A 12 -29.10 10.17 -7.79
C THR A 12 -27.85 9.69 -7.07
N VAL A 13 -27.72 10.03 -5.80
CA VAL A 13 -26.61 9.60 -4.96
C VAL A 13 -27.12 8.57 -3.97
N LEU A 14 -26.55 7.36 -4.06
CA LEU A 14 -26.77 6.30 -3.10
C LEU A 14 -25.60 6.25 -2.11
N ARG A 15 -25.90 6.37 -0.82
CA ARG A 15 -24.90 6.22 0.26
C ARG A 15 -25.43 5.25 1.31
N ARG A 16 -24.62 4.25 1.66
CA ARG A 16 -25.00 3.17 2.59
C ARG A 16 -26.32 2.48 2.19
N GLY A 17 -26.53 2.26 0.90
CA GLY A 17 -27.72 1.61 0.34
C GLY A 17 -29.00 2.44 0.43
N LYS A 18 -28.90 3.72 0.75
CA LYS A 18 -30.03 4.66 0.83
C LYS A 18 -29.83 5.79 -0.17
N ASN A 19 -30.90 6.27 -0.78
CA ASN A 19 -30.89 7.51 -1.53
C ASN A 19 -30.65 8.67 -0.56
N VAL A 20 -29.54 9.40 -0.75
CA VAL A 20 -29.18 10.57 0.05
C VAL A 20 -29.32 11.88 -0.72
N TYR A 21 -29.42 11.81 -2.06
CA TYR A 21 -29.66 12.97 -2.91
C TYR A 21 -30.29 12.53 -4.23
N GLU A 22 -31.31 13.26 -4.67
CA GLU A 22 -31.88 13.12 -6.00
C GLU A 22 -32.26 14.51 -6.53
N GLY A 23 -31.78 14.87 -7.71
CA GLY A 23 -31.98 16.20 -8.28
C GLY A 23 -31.44 16.31 -9.71
N ASP A 24 -31.51 17.49 -10.28
CA ASP A 24 -31.02 17.74 -11.63
C ASP A 24 -29.52 18.06 -11.62
N THR A 25 -28.81 17.74 -12.72
CA THR A 25 -27.34 17.76 -12.76
C THR A 25 -26.70 19.14 -12.52
N GLY A 26 -27.45 20.22 -12.72
CA GLY A 26 -27.01 21.59 -12.48
C GLY A 26 -27.16 22.10 -11.04
N GLU A 27 -27.81 21.33 -10.16
CA GLU A 27 -28.12 21.75 -8.79
C GLU A 27 -26.94 21.60 -7.83
N LEU A 28 -25.96 20.74 -8.16
CA LEU A 28 -24.75 20.54 -7.37
C LEU A 28 -23.50 20.79 -8.20
N THR A 29 -22.54 21.50 -7.61
CA THR A 29 -21.18 21.51 -8.13
C THR A 29 -20.53 20.14 -7.98
N ALA A 30 -19.48 19.87 -8.75
CA ALA A 30 -18.66 18.66 -8.61
C ALA A 30 -18.25 18.41 -7.14
N ARG A 31 -17.90 19.46 -6.40
CA ARG A 31 -17.50 19.38 -5.00
C ARG A 31 -18.66 19.00 -4.07
N GLU A 32 -19.86 19.52 -4.32
CA GLU A 32 -21.04 19.22 -3.51
C GLU A 32 -21.58 17.82 -3.82
N LEU A 33 -21.57 17.40 -5.10
CA LEU A 33 -21.89 16.03 -5.48
C LEU A 33 -20.94 15.02 -4.80
N ALA A 34 -19.63 15.28 -4.81
CA ALA A 34 -18.68 14.47 -4.05
C ALA A 34 -19.00 14.45 -2.55
N ARG A 35 -19.39 15.58 -1.96
CA ARG A 35 -19.77 15.65 -0.55
C ARG A 35 -21.00 14.78 -0.26
N GLU A 36 -22.02 14.81 -1.12
CA GLU A 36 -23.19 13.95 -0.96
C GLU A 36 -22.83 12.46 -1.10
N MET A 37 -21.97 12.12 -2.07
CA MET A 37 -21.48 10.74 -2.27
C MET A 37 -20.68 10.23 -1.07
N LEU A 38 -19.84 11.07 -0.47
CA LEU A 38 -18.85 10.67 0.53
C LEU A 38 -19.30 10.90 1.99
N GLY A 39 -20.24 11.82 2.23
CA GLY A 39 -20.85 12.06 3.54
C GLY A 39 -20.04 12.86 4.56
N GLU A 40 -18.88 13.39 4.17
CA GLU A 40 -18.10 14.37 4.95
C GLU A 40 -17.44 15.38 4.00
N GLU A 41 -17.05 16.55 4.52
CA GLU A 41 -16.05 17.37 3.86
C GLU A 41 -14.84 16.50 3.54
N VAL A 42 -14.43 16.44 2.28
CA VAL A 42 -13.16 15.85 1.89
C VAL A 42 -12.07 16.70 2.53
N ARG A 43 -11.73 16.39 3.78
CA ARG A 43 -10.50 16.85 4.40
C ARG A 43 -9.41 16.04 3.75
N GLU A 44 -8.54 16.73 3.03
CA GLU A 44 -7.28 16.16 2.55
C GLU A 44 -6.58 15.47 3.72
N VAL A 45 -5.87 14.39 3.42
CA VAL A 45 -5.06 13.73 4.44
C VAL A 45 -3.91 14.69 4.77
N VAL A 46 -4.06 15.46 5.84
CA VAL A 46 -3.05 16.44 6.25
C VAL A 46 -1.89 15.69 6.89
N ARG A 47 -0.79 15.66 6.16
CA ARG A 47 0.49 15.12 6.61
C ARG A 47 1.25 16.18 7.39
N GLU A 48 1.50 15.95 8.66
CA GLU A 48 2.44 16.78 9.43
C GLU A 48 3.87 16.52 8.94
N GLU A 49 4.65 17.57 8.73
CA GLU A 49 6.09 17.44 8.51
C GLU A 49 6.77 16.87 9.75
N ARG A 50 7.59 15.85 9.55
CA ARG A 50 8.38 15.24 10.63
C ARG A 50 9.77 14.92 10.11
N LYS A 51 10.76 15.08 10.99
CA LYS A 51 12.12 14.60 10.72
C LYS A 51 12.19 13.12 11.11
N PRO A 52 12.53 12.22 10.17
CA PRO A 52 12.72 10.82 10.52
C PRO A 52 13.89 10.67 11.49
N ALA A 53 13.86 9.63 12.31
CA ALA A 53 14.98 9.31 13.19
C ALA A 53 16.17 8.82 12.35
N PRO A 54 17.43 8.96 12.80
CA PRO A 54 18.60 8.55 12.02
C PRO A 54 18.77 7.02 11.92
N GLU A 55 17.95 6.24 12.63
CA GLU A 55 18.02 4.78 12.63
C GLU A 55 17.56 4.21 11.28
N LYS A 56 18.46 3.52 10.58
CA LYS A 56 18.16 2.84 9.32
C LYS A 56 17.31 1.60 9.59
N VAL A 57 16.22 1.45 8.84
CA VAL A 57 15.36 0.27 8.91
C VAL A 57 15.58 -0.63 7.70
N LEU A 58 15.63 -0.07 6.49
CA LEU A 58 15.99 -0.77 5.26
C LEU A 58 17.23 -0.10 4.67
N HIS A 59 18.22 -0.89 4.26
CA HIS A 59 19.34 -0.45 3.46
C HIS A 59 19.50 -1.39 2.27
N VAL A 60 19.45 -0.83 1.06
CA VAL A 60 19.63 -1.52 -0.20
C VAL A 60 20.82 -0.88 -0.90
N SER A 61 21.76 -1.71 -1.36
CA SER A 61 22.95 -1.27 -2.11
C SER A 61 23.10 -2.11 -3.37
N GLU A 62 23.33 -1.44 -4.50
CA GLU A 62 23.65 -2.02 -5.81
C GLU A 62 22.69 -3.12 -6.26
N LEU A 63 21.42 -3.00 -5.86
CA LEU A 63 20.41 -4.02 -6.10
C LEU A 63 20.12 -4.13 -7.59
N SER A 64 20.39 -5.31 -8.13
CA SER A 64 20.14 -5.64 -9.54
C SER A 64 19.39 -6.95 -9.64
N VAL A 65 18.33 -6.95 -10.43
CA VAL A 65 17.32 -8.02 -10.43
C VAL A 65 16.80 -8.26 -11.83
N ARG A 66 16.66 -9.52 -12.21
CA ARG A 66 16.04 -9.91 -13.47
C ARG A 66 14.52 -10.00 -13.37
N GLY A 67 13.85 -9.53 -14.41
CA GLY A 67 12.40 -9.60 -14.58
C GLY A 67 11.94 -10.99 -15.02
N SER A 68 10.63 -11.13 -15.19
CA SER A 68 10.01 -12.40 -15.61
C SER A 68 10.34 -12.80 -17.06
N ARG A 69 10.85 -11.89 -17.89
CA ARG A 69 11.29 -12.15 -19.27
C ARG A 69 12.83 -12.15 -19.39
N ASP A 70 13.52 -12.37 -18.28
CA ASP A 70 14.99 -12.33 -18.15
C ASP A 70 15.61 -10.95 -18.45
N GLU A 71 14.81 -9.90 -18.56
CA GLU A 71 15.31 -8.52 -18.71
C GLU A 71 15.92 -8.01 -17.41
N LEU A 72 16.88 -7.08 -17.48
CA LEU A 72 17.36 -6.39 -16.27
C LEU A 72 16.29 -5.38 -15.82
N ALA A 73 15.39 -5.82 -14.94
CA ALA A 73 14.24 -5.05 -14.50
C ALA A 73 14.58 -4.01 -13.42
N VAL A 74 15.58 -4.32 -12.58
CA VAL A 74 16.15 -3.39 -11.61
C VAL A 74 17.65 -3.36 -11.85
N ALA A 75 18.22 -2.16 -11.96
CA ALA A 75 19.61 -1.95 -12.34
C ALA A 75 20.30 -0.99 -11.38
N ASP A 76 21.18 -1.53 -10.53
CA ASP A 76 22.04 -0.78 -9.61
C ASP A 76 21.26 0.19 -8.70
N VAL A 77 20.21 -0.34 -8.07
CA VAL A 77 19.36 0.44 -7.19
C VAL A 77 19.91 0.46 -5.77
N SER A 78 20.13 1.67 -5.25
CA SER A 78 20.51 1.90 -3.86
C SER A 78 19.52 2.85 -3.19
N LEU A 79 18.99 2.44 -2.03
CA LEU A 79 18.06 3.27 -1.25
C LEU A 79 18.16 2.92 0.23
N THR A 80 17.73 3.85 1.09
CA THR A 80 17.67 3.61 2.54
C THR A 80 16.43 4.27 3.08
N THR A 81 15.73 3.53 3.96
CA THR A 81 14.59 4.06 4.73
C THR A 81 14.96 4.12 6.20
N HIS A 82 14.37 5.08 6.90
CA HIS A 82 14.62 5.31 8.31
C HIS A 82 13.37 5.12 9.15
N ARG A 83 13.58 5.02 10.45
CA ARG A 83 12.50 4.90 11.43
C ARG A 83 11.59 6.14 11.39
N GLY A 84 10.27 5.91 11.26
CA GLY A 84 9.28 6.99 11.18
C GLY A 84 9.26 7.74 9.85
N GLU A 85 9.71 7.09 8.77
CA GLU A 85 9.76 7.63 7.42
C GLU A 85 8.84 6.87 6.47
N ILE A 86 8.16 7.58 5.57
CA ILE A 86 7.63 7.00 4.33
C ILE A 86 8.57 7.37 3.19
N VAL A 87 9.26 6.40 2.61
CA VAL A 87 9.96 6.57 1.32
C VAL A 87 9.00 6.16 0.22
N GLY A 88 8.71 7.10 -0.67
CA GLY A 88 7.82 6.95 -1.79
C GLY A 88 8.58 6.71 -3.10
N ILE A 89 8.17 5.72 -3.88
CA ILE A 89 8.67 5.45 -5.22
C ILE A 89 7.51 5.58 -6.20
N ALA A 90 7.57 6.61 -7.04
CA ALA A 90 6.65 6.81 -8.15
C ALA A 90 7.24 6.20 -9.43
N GLY A 91 6.41 5.67 -10.32
CA GLY A 91 6.85 5.22 -11.65
C GLY A 91 5.68 4.68 -12.46
N VAL A 92 5.86 4.50 -13.78
CA VAL A 92 4.85 3.85 -14.62
C VAL A 92 5.04 2.33 -14.64
N ASP A 93 3.97 1.59 -14.94
CA ASP A 93 4.02 0.12 -15.03
C ASP A 93 5.17 -0.36 -15.93
N GLY A 94 5.93 -1.34 -15.44
CA GLY A 94 7.06 -1.92 -16.17
C GLY A 94 8.42 -1.29 -15.90
N ASN A 95 8.53 -0.27 -15.04
CA ASN A 95 9.81 0.34 -14.67
C ASN A 95 10.60 -0.44 -13.60
N GLY A 96 10.10 -1.57 -13.11
CA GLY A 96 10.78 -2.46 -12.16
C GLY A 96 10.34 -2.33 -10.69
N GLN A 97 9.26 -1.59 -10.42
CA GLN A 97 8.70 -1.35 -9.08
C GLN A 97 8.38 -2.63 -8.33
N ARG A 98 7.68 -3.56 -9.00
CA ARG A 98 7.28 -4.84 -8.43
C ARG A 98 8.51 -5.70 -8.15
N GLU A 99 9.42 -5.80 -9.11
CA GLU A 99 10.65 -6.58 -9.00
C GLU A 99 11.53 -6.07 -7.85
N LEU A 100 11.60 -4.75 -7.64
CA LEU A 100 12.26 -4.13 -6.50
C LEU A 100 11.63 -4.57 -5.17
N ALA A 101 10.31 -4.48 -5.05
CA ALA A 101 9.59 -4.88 -3.83
C ALA A 101 9.76 -6.38 -3.52
N GLU A 102 9.65 -7.23 -4.55
CA GLU A 102 9.82 -8.68 -4.44
C GLU A 102 11.25 -9.05 -4.02
N ALA A 103 12.25 -8.38 -4.58
CA ALA A 103 13.65 -8.60 -4.22
C ALA A 103 13.93 -8.23 -2.76
N ILE A 104 13.43 -7.08 -2.29
CA ILE A 104 13.57 -6.70 -0.87
C ILE A 104 12.85 -7.70 0.05
N MET A 105 11.70 -8.20 -0.39
CA MET A 105 10.96 -9.26 0.31
C MET A 105 11.60 -10.65 0.22
N GLY A 106 12.70 -10.81 -0.52
CA GLY A 106 13.35 -12.10 -0.75
C GLY A 106 12.47 -13.10 -1.52
N LEU A 107 11.52 -12.60 -2.31
CA LEU A 107 10.68 -13.38 -3.24
C LEU A 107 11.34 -13.60 -4.60
N ARG A 108 12.43 -12.87 -4.87
CA ARG A 108 13.15 -12.88 -6.14
C ARG A 108 14.66 -12.91 -5.87
N GLU A 109 15.40 -13.64 -6.71
CA GLU A 109 16.86 -13.70 -6.63
C GLU A 109 17.49 -12.39 -7.09
N THR A 110 18.56 -12.00 -6.41
CA THR A 110 19.32 -10.77 -6.66
C THR A 110 20.71 -11.12 -7.18
N SER A 111 21.39 -10.16 -7.82
CA SER A 111 22.80 -10.34 -8.18
C SER A 111 23.70 -10.50 -6.94
N ASP A 112 24.87 -11.10 -7.12
CA ASP A 112 25.85 -11.30 -6.02
C ASP A 112 26.37 -9.98 -5.41
N ALA A 113 26.37 -8.90 -6.18
CA ALA A 113 26.73 -7.57 -5.71
C ALA A 113 25.63 -6.90 -4.87
N SER A 114 24.39 -7.38 -4.99
CA SER A 114 23.23 -6.78 -4.31
C SER A 114 23.28 -7.02 -2.81
N THR A 115 23.08 -5.96 -2.04
CA THR A 115 22.92 -6.04 -0.57
C THR A 115 21.55 -5.55 -0.16
N VAL A 116 20.83 -6.35 0.63
CA VAL A 116 19.57 -5.97 1.28
C VAL A 116 19.71 -6.23 2.78
N GLU A 117 19.72 -5.16 3.57
CA GLU A 117 19.77 -5.19 5.02
C GLU A 117 18.50 -4.61 5.63
N ILE A 118 17.94 -5.32 6.60
CA ILE A 118 16.75 -4.93 7.34
C ILE A 118 17.10 -4.98 8.82
N LEU A 119 17.00 -3.83 9.50
CA LEU A 119 17.44 -3.66 10.90
C LEU A 119 18.89 -4.16 11.11
N GLY A 120 19.78 -3.85 10.15
CA GLY A 120 21.19 -4.22 10.17
C GLY A 120 21.48 -5.71 9.95
N LYS A 121 20.51 -6.50 9.47
CA LYS A 121 20.66 -7.93 9.15
C LYS A 121 20.39 -8.18 7.68
N ALA A 122 21.11 -9.10 7.05
CA ALA A 122 20.88 -9.51 5.67
C ALA A 122 20.05 -10.82 5.61
N PRO A 123 18.70 -10.76 5.62
CA PRO A 123 17.88 -11.95 5.55
C PRO A 123 18.03 -12.64 4.20
N ARG A 124 17.99 -13.98 4.20
CA ARG A 124 17.92 -14.78 2.97
C ARG A 124 16.52 -15.37 2.80
N GLY A 125 15.82 -14.91 1.77
CA GLY A 125 14.48 -15.36 1.42
C GLY A 125 13.37 -14.82 2.32
N THR A 126 12.13 -14.92 1.84
CA THR A 126 10.95 -14.28 2.44
C THR A 126 10.68 -14.67 3.89
N LYS A 127 10.96 -15.92 4.29
CA LYS A 127 10.77 -16.35 5.68
C LYS A 127 11.67 -15.58 6.64
N ALA A 128 12.95 -15.44 6.31
CA ALA A 128 13.90 -14.69 7.13
C ALA A 128 13.51 -13.21 7.18
N THR A 129 13.11 -12.64 6.04
CA THR A 129 12.64 -11.25 5.94
C THR A 129 11.44 -10.99 6.84
N ARG A 130 10.40 -11.85 6.80
CA ARG A 130 9.23 -11.70 7.67
C ARG A 130 9.55 -11.83 9.15
N LEU A 131 10.48 -12.71 9.54
CA LEU A 131 10.92 -12.86 10.93
C LEU A 131 11.65 -11.63 11.47
N LEU A 132 12.14 -10.74 10.61
CA LEU A 132 12.69 -9.43 11.00
C LEU A 132 11.61 -8.36 11.20
N GLY A 133 10.32 -8.71 11.07
CA GLY A 133 9.21 -7.79 11.27
C GLY A 133 8.87 -6.99 10.03
N VAL A 134 8.88 -7.61 8.85
CA VAL A 134 8.50 -6.96 7.59
C VAL A 134 7.08 -7.35 7.19
N GLY A 135 6.22 -6.33 7.02
CA GLY A 135 4.88 -6.47 6.45
C GLY A 135 4.91 -6.19 4.95
N TYR A 136 4.05 -6.87 4.19
CA TYR A 136 4.01 -6.73 2.73
C TYR A 136 2.57 -6.66 2.22
N ILE A 137 2.19 -5.50 1.68
CA ILE A 137 0.93 -5.27 0.98
C ILE A 137 1.23 -5.39 -0.52
N PRO A 138 0.85 -6.50 -1.18
CA PRO A 138 1.13 -6.70 -2.59
C PRO A 138 0.21 -5.86 -3.47
N GLU A 139 0.68 -5.62 -4.70
CA GLU A 139 -0.07 -4.94 -5.75
C GLU A 139 -1.38 -5.67 -6.11
N ASP A 140 -1.30 -6.99 -6.33
CA ASP A 140 -2.49 -7.80 -6.62
C ASP A 140 -3.08 -8.38 -5.34
N ARG A 141 -4.08 -7.68 -4.82
CA ARG A 141 -4.81 -8.14 -3.63
C ARG A 141 -5.55 -9.47 -3.83
N GLN A 142 -5.97 -9.82 -5.06
CA GLN A 142 -6.83 -10.98 -5.31
C GLN A 142 -6.02 -12.27 -5.46
N THR A 143 -4.82 -12.19 -6.04
CA THR A 143 -3.98 -13.37 -6.28
C THR A 143 -2.84 -13.51 -5.26
N LEU A 144 -2.33 -12.40 -4.74
CA LEU A 144 -1.20 -12.39 -3.79
C LEU A 144 -1.60 -11.90 -2.40
N GLY A 145 -2.58 -11.01 -2.31
CA GLY A 145 -3.01 -10.40 -1.06
C GLY A 145 -3.97 -11.26 -0.25
N LEU A 146 -4.83 -12.05 -0.87
CA LEU A 146 -5.89 -12.83 -0.23
C LEU A 146 -6.05 -14.19 -0.89
N ILE A 147 -6.63 -15.13 -0.16
CA ILE A 147 -7.17 -16.37 -0.71
C ILE A 147 -8.70 -16.21 -0.74
N PRO A 148 -9.32 -15.95 -1.91
CA PRO A 148 -10.74 -15.59 -1.99
C PRO A 148 -11.69 -16.66 -1.47
N SER A 149 -11.32 -17.94 -1.62
CA SER A 149 -12.09 -19.10 -1.15
C SER A 149 -11.94 -19.39 0.34
N PHE A 150 -11.04 -18.68 1.04
CA PHE A 150 -10.90 -18.79 2.48
C PHE A 150 -11.78 -17.74 3.15
N SER A 151 -12.23 -18.05 4.35
CA SER A 151 -12.94 -17.10 5.20
C SER A 151 -12.08 -15.90 5.56
N VAL A 152 -12.72 -14.81 6.00
CA VAL A 152 -12.03 -13.63 6.53
C VAL A 152 -11.09 -14.02 7.69
N ALA A 153 -11.55 -14.86 8.62
CA ALA A 153 -10.73 -15.32 9.74
C ALA A 153 -9.50 -16.09 9.28
N GLU A 154 -9.66 -17.03 8.34
CA GLU A 154 -8.54 -17.80 7.79
C GLU A 154 -7.51 -16.89 7.12
N ASN A 155 -7.97 -15.90 6.33
CA ASN A 155 -7.07 -14.92 5.71
C ASN A 155 -6.30 -14.10 6.75
N LEU A 156 -6.96 -13.64 7.83
CA LEU A 156 -6.32 -12.88 8.91
C LEU A 156 -5.28 -13.72 9.68
N GLU A 157 -5.48 -15.04 9.78
CA GLU A 157 -4.56 -15.94 10.48
C GLU A 157 -3.25 -16.20 9.72
N LEU A 158 -3.22 -16.03 8.39
CA LEU A 158 -2.07 -16.40 7.55
C LEU A 158 -0.75 -15.71 7.98
N SER A 159 -0.76 -14.48 8.49
CA SER A 159 0.47 -13.83 8.97
C SER A 159 0.94 -14.35 10.34
N VAL A 160 0.00 -14.62 11.25
CA VAL A 160 0.27 -15.12 12.61
C VAL A 160 0.85 -16.53 12.58
N LEU A 161 0.43 -17.34 11.60
CA LEU A 161 0.89 -18.72 11.45
C LEU A 161 2.37 -18.84 11.06
N HIS A 162 2.92 -17.84 10.35
CA HIS A 162 4.33 -17.86 9.90
C HIS A 162 5.32 -17.31 10.94
N LEU A 163 4.89 -16.38 11.79
CA LEU A 163 5.75 -15.73 12.79
C LEU A 163 5.94 -16.56 14.05
N LYS A 164 5.06 -17.53 14.32
CA LYS A 164 5.20 -18.47 15.43
C LYS A 164 5.48 -19.85 14.87
N GLN A 165 6.60 -20.44 15.29
CA GLN A 165 6.99 -21.83 15.01
C GLN A 165 5.87 -22.87 15.31
N TYR A 166 4.83 -22.46 16.05
CA TYR A 166 3.68 -23.23 16.49
C TYR A 166 2.34 -22.54 16.21
N GLY A 167 2.21 -21.76 15.14
CA GLY A 167 0.96 -21.05 14.81
C GLY A 167 -0.29 -21.95 14.77
N TRP A 168 -0.14 -23.19 14.29
CA TRP A 168 -1.20 -24.20 14.24
C TRP A 168 -1.61 -24.74 15.62
N LEU A 169 -0.81 -24.50 16.68
CA LEU A 169 -1.13 -24.84 18.07
C LEU A 169 -1.96 -23.76 18.78
N LEU A 170 -2.30 -22.65 18.10
CA LEU A 170 -3.21 -21.65 18.68
C LEU A 170 -4.62 -22.25 18.82
N PRO A 171 -5.20 -22.25 20.04
CA PRO A 171 -6.57 -22.73 20.25
C PRO A 171 -7.55 -22.00 19.33
N GLN A 172 -8.48 -22.72 18.73
CA GLN A 172 -9.50 -22.14 17.83
C GLN A 172 -10.21 -20.92 18.45
N LYS A 173 -10.45 -20.95 19.76
CA LYS A 173 -11.05 -19.83 20.50
C LYS A 173 -10.23 -18.54 20.38
N LYS A 174 -8.90 -18.61 20.62
CA LYS A 174 -8.00 -17.46 20.50
C LYS A 174 -7.91 -16.94 19.07
N ARG A 175 -7.97 -17.85 18.10
CA ARG A 175 -7.95 -17.50 16.68
C ARG A 175 -9.19 -16.72 16.28
N LYS A 176 -10.38 -17.20 16.67
CA LYS A 176 -11.65 -16.48 16.48
C LYS A 176 -11.68 -15.13 17.20
N GLU A 177 -11.22 -15.05 18.44
CA GLU A 177 -11.13 -13.78 19.19
C GLU A 177 -10.21 -12.78 18.50
N THR A 178 -9.07 -13.25 17.98
CA THR A 178 -8.13 -12.40 17.21
C THR A 178 -8.78 -11.91 15.92
N ALA A 179 -9.45 -12.78 15.16
CA ALA A 179 -10.14 -12.41 13.93
C ALA A 179 -11.23 -11.36 14.19
N LEU A 180 -12.07 -11.56 15.20
CA LEU A 180 -13.12 -10.60 15.58
C LEU A 180 -12.55 -9.24 15.98
N ARG A 181 -11.46 -9.23 16.76
CA ARG A 181 -10.77 -7.99 17.13
C ARG A 181 -10.23 -7.27 15.89
N LEU A 182 -9.57 -7.99 14.98
CA LEU A 182 -9.01 -7.38 13.76
C LEU A 182 -10.09 -6.88 12.79
N ILE A 183 -11.23 -7.58 12.72
CA ILE A 183 -12.39 -7.12 11.96
C ILE A 183 -12.91 -5.79 12.51
N ASP A 184 -12.94 -5.64 13.83
CA ASP A 184 -13.37 -4.41 14.51
C ASP A 184 -12.34 -3.29 14.36
N ASP A 185 -11.08 -3.55 14.72
CA ASP A 185 -9.96 -2.60 14.67
C ASP A 185 -9.77 -1.99 13.25
N TYR A 186 -10.07 -2.76 12.20
CA TYR A 186 -9.93 -2.33 10.80
C TYR A 186 -11.27 -2.09 10.08
N ASP A 187 -12.39 -2.10 10.81
CA ASP A 187 -13.76 -1.87 10.29
C ASP A 187 -14.06 -2.72 9.03
N VAL A 188 -13.73 -4.01 9.06
CA VAL A 188 -14.02 -4.95 7.95
C VAL A 188 -15.52 -5.24 7.92
N ARG A 189 -16.16 -5.01 6.77
CA ARG A 189 -17.61 -5.16 6.59
C ARG A 189 -17.97 -6.15 5.48
N PRO A 190 -19.00 -6.99 5.68
CA PRO A 190 -19.75 -7.17 6.92
C PRO A 190 -18.85 -7.81 8.02
N PRO A 191 -19.14 -7.59 9.31
CA PRO A 191 -18.33 -8.11 10.41
C PRO A 191 -18.59 -9.60 10.63
N ASN A 192 -18.30 -10.42 9.62
CA ASN A 192 -18.51 -11.86 9.64
C ASN A 192 -17.18 -12.58 9.39
N PRO A 193 -16.57 -13.20 10.42
CA PRO A 193 -15.31 -13.91 10.27
C PRO A 193 -15.39 -15.14 9.36
N GLN A 194 -16.58 -15.71 9.17
CA GLN A 194 -16.80 -16.93 8.36
C GLN A 194 -17.23 -16.65 6.93
N LEU A 195 -17.36 -15.38 6.55
CA LEU A 195 -17.65 -15.02 5.17
C LEU A 195 -16.40 -15.27 4.31
N ASP A 196 -16.59 -15.82 3.11
CA ASP A 196 -15.53 -15.93 2.12
C ASP A 196 -14.96 -14.55 1.78
N ALA A 197 -13.64 -14.41 1.79
CA ALA A 197 -12.99 -13.13 1.49
C ALA A 197 -13.31 -12.63 0.06
N GLY A 198 -13.58 -13.55 -0.87
CA GLY A 198 -14.00 -13.24 -2.23
C GLY A 198 -15.37 -12.55 -2.31
N ALA A 199 -16.23 -12.71 -1.32
CA ALA A 199 -17.55 -12.06 -1.26
C ALA A 199 -17.51 -10.62 -0.73
N LEU A 200 -16.36 -10.17 -0.21
CA LEU A 200 -16.15 -8.80 0.24
C LEU A 200 -15.98 -7.84 -0.95
N SER A 201 -16.37 -6.58 -0.76
CA SER A 201 -16.00 -5.52 -1.71
C SER A 201 -14.49 -5.29 -1.71
N GLY A 202 -13.94 -4.73 -2.79
CA GLY A 202 -12.50 -4.46 -2.92
C GLY A 202 -11.91 -3.65 -1.75
N GLY A 203 -12.62 -2.65 -1.24
CA GLY A 203 -12.20 -1.91 -0.05
C GLY A 203 -12.15 -2.75 1.23
N ASN A 204 -13.11 -3.66 1.43
CA ASN A 204 -13.10 -4.56 2.59
C ASN A 204 -12.06 -5.67 2.45
N GLN A 205 -11.82 -6.16 1.24
CA GLN A 205 -10.68 -7.02 0.93
C GLN A 205 -9.36 -6.33 1.33
N GLN A 206 -9.17 -5.07 0.94
CA GLN A 206 -7.98 -4.32 1.32
C GLN A 206 -7.85 -4.16 2.84
N LYS A 207 -8.96 -3.88 3.54
CA LYS A 207 -8.96 -3.81 5.01
C LYS A 207 -8.49 -5.12 5.66
N VAL A 208 -8.88 -6.27 5.12
CA VAL A 208 -8.37 -7.58 5.61
C VAL A 208 -6.86 -7.72 5.39
N VAL A 209 -6.35 -7.32 4.21
CA VAL A 209 -4.91 -7.32 3.93
C VAL A 209 -4.16 -6.40 4.90
N LEU A 210 -4.64 -5.16 5.09
CA LEU A 210 -4.06 -4.22 6.04
C LEU A 210 -4.05 -4.79 7.46
N ALA A 211 -5.19 -5.32 7.93
CA ALA A 211 -5.31 -5.93 9.24
C ALA A 211 -4.29 -7.05 9.45
N ARG A 212 -4.13 -7.92 8.44
CA ARG A 212 -3.19 -9.04 8.49
C ARG A 212 -1.73 -8.59 8.53
N GLU A 213 -1.35 -7.61 7.71
CA GLU A 213 0.05 -7.19 7.55
C GLU A 213 0.50 -6.18 8.62
N MET A 214 -0.42 -5.37 9.15
CA MET A 214 -0.10 -4.32 10.12
C MET A 214 -0.31 -4.74 11.57
N SER A 215 -1.18 -5.72 11.87
CA SER A 215 -1.41 -6.17 13.25
C SER A 215 -0.21 -6.80 13.96
N PRO A 216 0.78 -7.41 13.28
CA PRO A 216 2.02 -7.83 13.92
C PRO A 216 2.96 -6.68 14.28
N GLU A 217 2.57 -5.42 13.99
CA GLU A 217 3.35 -4.20 14.18
C GLU A 217 4.73 -4.22 13.49
N PRO A 218 4.76 -4.38 12.15
CA PRO A 218 6.01 -4.50 11.42
C PRO A 218 6.91 -3.27 11.60
N GLU A 219 8.23 -3.49 11.67
CA GLU A 219 9.23 -2.43 11.71
C GLU A 219 9.39 -1.77 10.34
N LEU A 220 9.23 -2.56 9.27
CA LEU A 220 9.18 -2.12 7.87
C LEU A 220 7.89 -2.61 7.22
N LEU A 221 7.12 -1.69 6.65
CA LEU A 221 5.97 -2.02 5.80
C LEU A 221 6.29 -1.67 4.35
N ILE A 222 6.26 -2.68 3.47
CA ILE A 222 6.35 -2.46 2.03
C ILE A 222 4.93 -2.50 1.46
N ALA A 223 4.51 -1.42 0.80
CA ALA A 223 3.19 -1.28 0.21
C ALA A 223 3.32 -0.97 -1.28
N VAL A 224 2.82 -1.87 -2.13
CA VAL A 224 2.90 -1.75 -3.59
C VAL A 224 1.51 -1.51 -4.15
N ASN A 225 1.30 -0.38 -4.83
CA ASN A 225 0.03 0.04 -5.42
C ASN A 225 -1.18 -0.20 -4.47
N PRO A 226 -1.11 0.21 -3.19
CA PRO A 226 -2.02 -0.29 -2.15
C PRO A 226 -3.45 0.23 -2.29
N THR A 227 -3.70 1.23 -3.14
CA THR A 227 -5.02 1.80 -3.43
C THR A 227 -5.57 1.45 -4.80
N ARG A 228 -4.84 0.65 -5.59
CA ARG A 228 -5.22 0.35 -6.97
C ARG A 228 -6.61 -0.29 -7.06
N GLY A 229 -7.49 0.31 -7.84
CA GLY A 229 -8.86 -0.19 -8.04
C GLY A 229 -9.72 -0.16 -6.78
N LEU A 230 -9.42 0.75 -5.85
CA LEU A 230 -10.27 1.11 -4.72
C LEU A 230 -11.04 2.40 -5.01
N ASP A 231 -12.20 2.56 -4.37
CA ASP A 231 -12.86 3.86 -4.34
C ASP A 231 -12.09 4.86 -3.47
N ILE A 232 -12.43 6.15 -3.60
CA ILE A 232 -11.76 7.26 -2.89
C ILE A 232 -11.79 7.07 -1.36
N SER A 233 -12.87 6.50 -0.80
CA SER A 233 -12.99 6.31 0.65
C SER A 233 -12.09 5.19 1.15
N ALA A 234 -12.03 4.08 0.41
CA ALA A 234 -11.15 2.96 0.70
C ALA A 234 -9.67 3.35 0.50
N ALA A 235 -9.34 4.13 -0.54
CA ALA A 235 -8.01 4.67 -0.75
C ALA A 235 -7.57 5.56 0.43
N ARG A 236 -8.43 6.48 0.86
CA ARG A 236 -8.17 7.33 2.05
C ARG A 236 -7.94 6.51 3.31
N TYR A 237 -8.72 5.43 3.50
CA TYR A 237 -8.55 4.53 4.63
C TYR A 237 -7.15 3.89 4.64
N VAL A 238 -6.66 3.44 3.48
CA VAL A 238 -5.30 2.92 3.31
C VAL A 238 -4.27 4.00 3.67
N HIS A 239 -4.40 5.19 3.10
CA HIS A 239 -3.52 6.34 3.33
C HIS A 239 -3.37 6.70 4.82
N GLN A 240 -4.50 6.79 5.52
CA GLN A 240 -4.52 7.06 6.96
C GLN A 240 -3.79 5.98 7.76
N ASN A 241 -3.95 4.71 7.38
CA ASN A 241 -3.25 3.60 8.03
C ASN A 241 -1.73 3.64 7.77
N LEU A 242 -1.30 3.96 6.54
CA LEU A 242 0.12 4.12 6.22
C LEU A 242 0.75 5.27 7.01
N LEU A 243 0.08 6.42 7.11
CA LEU A 243 0.53 7.53 7.95
C LEU A 243 0.53 7.17 9.44
N ALA A 244 -0.45 6.39 9.90
CA ALA A 244 -0.49 5.92 11.29
C ALA A 244 0.69 4.99 11.61
N GLN A 245 1.15 4.17 10.66
CA GLN A 245 2.38 3.37 10.81
C GLN A 245 3.60 4.28 10.93
N ARG A 246 3.76 5.24 10.01
CA ARG A 246 4.82 6.25 10.08
C ARG A 246 4.81 6.97 11.42
N ASN A 247 3.63 7.40 11.87
CA ASN A 247 3.48 8.21 13.08
C ASN A 247 3.76 7.44 14.36
N ARG A 248 3.63 6.10 14.32
CA ARG A 248 4.09 5.18 15.37
C ARG A 248 5.59 4.87 15.28
N GLY A 249 6.32 5.52 14.40
CA GLY A 249 7.75 5.32 14.21
C GLY A 249 8.08 4.06 13.41
N LYS A 250 7.16 3.52 12.60
CA LYS A 250 7.48 2.43 11.67
C LYS A 250 7.99 3.01 10.35
N SER A 251 8.83 2.25 9.64
CA SER A 251 9.28 2.63 8.30
C SER A 251 8.28 2.12 7.27
N VAL A 252 7.98 2.93 6.25
CA VAL A 252 7.13 2.52 5.12
C VAL A 252 7.88 2.74 3.82
N LEU A 253 7.93 1.72 2.98
CA LEU A 253 8.31 1.84 1.57
C LEU A 253 7.02 1.78 0.75
N LEU A 254 6.58 2.93 0.25
CA LEU A 254 5.39 3.07 -0.57
C LEU A 254 5.82 3.11 -2.03
N ILE A 255 5.31 2.18 -2.83
CA ILE A 255 5.54 2.13 -4.26
C ILE A 255 4.20 2.31 -4.94
N SER A 256 4.07 3.32 -5.79
CA SER A 256 2.80 3.63 -6.45
C SER A 256 2.99 4.07 -7.91
N THR A 257 2.03 3.72 -8.74
CA THR A 257 1.85 4.29 -10.09
C THR A 257 1.04 5.58 -10.08
N GLU A 258 0.35 5.86 -8.98
CA GLU A 258 -0.39 7.10 -8.77
C GLU A 258 0.53 8.14 -8.10
N LEU A 259 1.07 9.07 -8.89
CA LEU A 259 2.00 10.09 -8.38
C LEU A 259 1.41 10.88 -7.20
N ASP A 260 0.12 11.22 -7.27
CA ASP A 260 -0.58 11.95 -6.21
C ASP A 260 -0.56 11.22 -4.87
N GLU A 261 -0.64 9.88 -4.86
CA GLU A 261 -0.54 9.08 -3.64
C GLU A 261 0.86 9.24 -3.01
N VAL A 262 1.90 9.20 -3.83
CA VAL A 262 3.28 9.34 -3.35
C VAL A 262 3.53 10.76 -2.83
N LEU A 263 3.06 11.78 -3.55
CA LEU A 263 3.19 13.18 -3.16
C LEU A 263 2.48 13.49 -1.84
N GLN A 264 1.31 12.88 -1.60
CA GLN A 264 0.54 13.06 -0.38
C GLN A 264 1.19 12.40 0.85
N LEU A 265 1.83 11.24 0.68
CA LEU A 265 2.24 10.41 1.81
C LEU A 265 3.75 10.47 2.10
N ALA A 266 4.58 10.47 1.07
CA ALA A 266 6.00 10.25 1.20
C ALA A 266 6.71 11.41 1.92
N ASP A 267 7.69 11.11 2.76
CA ASP A 267 8.68 12.06 3.26
C ASP A 267 9.75 12.34 2.21
N ARG A 268 10.28 11.27 1.61
CA ARG A 268 11.24 11.33 0.50
C ARG A 268 10.66 10.65 -0.72
N LEU A 269 10.87 11.26 -1.86
CA LEU A 269 10.34 10.82 -3.14
C LEU A 269 11.49 10.35 -4.04
N TYR A 270 11.30 9.19 -4.62
CA TYR A 270 12.05 8.68 -5.75
C TYR A 270 11.13 8.48 -6.94
N VAL A 271 11.69 8.63 -8.14
CA VAL A 271 11.08 8.20 -9.38
C VAL A 271 11.85 7.00 -9.91
N MET A 272 11.13 5.93 -10.27
CA MET A 272 11.69 4.74 -10.89
C MET A 272 11.41 4.74 -12.39
N THR A 273 12.48 4.64 -13.18
CA THR A 273 12.42 4.66 -14.65
C THR A 273 13.46 3.73 -15.23
N ASN A 274 13.05 2.83 -16.14
CA ASN A 274 13.94 1.86 -16.79
C ASN A 274 14.83 1.08 -15.79
N GLY A 275 14.26 0.66 -14.67
CA GLY A 275 14.95 -0.10 -13.64
C GLY A 275 15.87 0.70 -12.72
N LYS A 276 15.95 2.02 -12.87
CA LYS A 276 16.81 2.91 -12.05
C LYS A 276 15.99 3.80 -11.14
N LEU A 277 16.56 4.17 -9.99
CA LEU A 277 15.97 5.14 -9.08
C LEU A 277 16.61 6.52 -9.23
N HIS A 278 15.76 7.54 -9.23
CA HIS A 278 16.12 8.95 -9.25
C HIS A 278 15.55 9.63 -8.00
N GLU A 279 16.40 10.23 -7.16
CA GLU A 279 15.90 11.01 -6.02
C GLU A 279 15.23 12.28 -6.54
N ALA A 280 13.95 12.44 -6.22
CA ALA A 280 13.09 13.48 -6.80
C ALA A 280 12.38 14.33 -5.74
N THR A 281 12.79 14.23 -4.48
CA THR A 281 12.20 15.00 -3.37
C THR A 281 12.23 16.51 -3.62
N SER A 282 13.29 17.04 -4.25
CA SER A 282 13.38 18.46 -4.62
C SER A 282 12.37 18.91 -5.68
N HIS A 283 11.85 17.97 -6.49
CA HIS A 283 10.89 18.21 -7.57
C HIS A 283 9.45 17.96 -7.13
N ARG A 284 9.17 17.79 -5.83
CA ARG A 284 7.82 17.49 -5.30
C ARG A 284 6.74 18.47 -5.77
N ASN A 285 7.09 19.73 -5.99
CA ASN A 285 6.16 20.77 -6.42
C ASN A 285 6.12 20.97 -7.94
N ASP A 286 6.88 20.17 -8.70
CA ASP A 286 6.98 20.24 -10.16
C ASP A 286 6.46 18.93 -10.78
N ILE A 287 5.14 18.88 -10.95
CA ILE A 287 4.45 17.69 -11.48
C ILE A 287 4.91 17.36 -12.90
N GLU A 288 5.24 18.37 -13.71
CA GLU A 288 5.69 18.18 -15.08
C GLU A 288 7.07 17.51 -15.11
N ALA A 289 8.02 18.01 -14.32
CA ALA A 289 9.34 17.39 -14.18
C ALA A 289 9.25 15.94 -13.67
N LEU A 290 8.37 15.67 -12.70
CA LEU A 290 8.13 14.31 -12.20
C LEU A 290 7.54 13.40 -13.29
N GLY A 291 6.59 13.89 -14.07
CA GLY A 291 6.02 13.16 -15.20
C GLY A 291 7.05 12.83 -16.29
N LEU A 292 7.93 13.77 -16.62
CA LEU A 292 9.04 13.56 -17.54
C LEU A 292 10.01 12.50 -17.01
N LEU A 293 10.41 12.60 -15.75
CA LEU A 293 11.26 11.60 -15.10
C LEU A 293 10.63 10.21 -15.17
N MET A 294 9.34 10.08 -14.85
CA MET A 294 8.62 8.79 -14.84
C MET A 294 8.53 8.13 -16.22
N THR A 295 8.49 8.93 -17.28
CA THR A 295 8.37 8.47 -18.68
C THR A 295 9.72 8.32 -19.38
N GLY A 296 10.82 8.74 -18.73
CA GLY A 296 12.16 8.75 -19.33
C GLY A 296 12.39 9.90 -20.30
N GLY A 297 11.53 10.93 -20.26
CA GLY A 297 11.75 12.19 -20.97
C GLY A 297 12.91 12.96 -20.34
N SER A 298 13.72 13.62 -21.17
CA SER A 298 14.75 14.54 -20.69
C SER A 298 14.11 15.91 -20.44
N THR A 299 14.43 16.54 -19.30
CA THR A 299 14.20 17.98 -19.06
C THR A 299 15.16 18.83 -19.88
#